data_AF-A0A9D6EKV2-F1
#
_entry.id   AF-A0A9D6EKV2-F1
#
_cell.length_a   1.000
_cell.length_b   1.000
_cell.length_c   1.000
_cell.angle_alpha   90.00
_cell.angle_beta   90.00
_cell.angle_gamma   90.00
#
_symmetry.space_group_name_H-M   'P 1'
#
loop_
_entity.id
_entity.type
_entity.pdbx_description
1 polymer ?
#
loop_
_entity_poly.entity_id
_entity_poly.type
_entity_poly.pdbx_seq_one_letter_code
_entity_poly.pdbx_strand_id
1 'polypeptide(L)'
;MVLVWRVQSPPPRVAPTTAELPSAVVGPPVPLRETRATLDPALFVGKARLAHWVAREIPEVLDQLYCYCGCDKHVGHKSLLSCYTDGHAAT
;
A
#
# COMPACT_ATOMS: atom_id res chain seq x y z
N MET A 1 8.56 -34.27 34.06
CA MET A 1 8.08 -32.87 34.13
C MET A 1 7.17 -32.62 32.94
N VAL A 2 5.85 -32.60 33.14
CA VAL A 2 4.88 -32.35 32.05
C VAL A 2 4.69 -30.83 31.96
N LEU A 3 5.24 -30.20 30.91
CA LEU A 3 4.98 -28.79 30.63
C LEU A 3 3.54 -28.66 30.12
N VAL A 4 2.63 -28.26 31.00
CA VAL A 4 1.26 -27.89 30.64
C VAL A 4 1.32 -26.48 30.05
N TRP A 5 1.29 -26.39 28.72
CA TRP A 5 1.13 -25.11 28.03
C TRP A 5 -0.29 -24.60 28.28
N ARG A 6 -0.41 -23.51 29.04
CA ARG A 6 -1.67 -22.77 29.16
C ARG A 6 -2.00 -22.17 27.80
N VAL A 7 -2.96 -22.77 27.10
CA VAL A 7 -3.67 -22.12 26.00
C VAL A 7 -4.36 -20.87 26.57
N GLN A 8 -3.81 -19.69 26.29
CA GLN A 8 -4.52 -18.44 26.55
C GLN A 8 -5.67 -18.34 25.55
N SER A 9 -6.87 -18.05 26.03
CA SER A 9 -7.98 -17.70 25.14
C SER A 9 -7.66 -16.38 24.41
N PRO A 10 -8.03 -16.23 23.14
CA PRO A 10 -7.87 -14.96 22.45
C PRO A 10 -8.70 -13.88 23.17
N PRO A 11 -8.20 -12.64 23.27
CA PRO A 11 -8.98 -11.56 23.87
C PRO A 11 -10.30 -11.38 23.11
N PRO A 12 -11.37 -10.91 23.80
CA PRO A 12 -12.63 -10.60 23.14
C PRO A 12 -12.37 -9.61 22.01
N ARG A 13 -12.95 -9.89 20.84
CA ARG A 13 -12.84 -9.03 19.66
C ARG A 13 -13.62 -7.75 19.98
N VAL A 14 -12.92 -6.68 20.36
CA VAL A 14 -13.53 -5.35 20.51
C VAL A 14 -14.04 -4.98 19.12
N ALA A 15 -15.35 -4.90 18.96
CA ALA A 15 -15.96 -4.39 17.73
C ALA A 15 -15.41 -2.97 17.49
N PRO A 16 -15.04 -2.60 16.25
CA PRO A 16 -14.72 -1.21 15.98
C PRO A 16 -15.97 -0.41 16.29
N THR A 17 -15.96 0.32 17.39
CA THR A 17 -16.92 1.38 17.61
C THR A 17 -16.75 2.32 16.43
N THR A 18 -17.88 2.71 15.82
CA THR A 18 -17.94 3.78 14.83
C THR A 18 -17.62 5.11 15.51
N ALA A 19 -16.45 5.22 16.15
CA ALA A 19 -15.84 6.51 16.37
C ALA A 19 -15.52 7.00 14.97
N GLU A 20 -16.37 7.89 14.45
CA GLU A 20 -15.97 8.81 13.39
C GLU A 20 -14.61 9.35 13.81
N LEU A 21 -13.56 8.86 13.16
CA LEU A 21 -12.29 9.55 13.17
C LEU A 21 -12.64 10.98 12.75
N PRO A 22 -12.30 12.01 13.54
CA PRO A 22 -12.58 13.38 13.14
C PRO A 22 -12.02 13.53 11.74
N SER A 23 -12.92 13.82 10.79
CA SER A 23 -12.65 13.86 9.36
C SER A 23 -11.33 14.58 9.18
N ALA A 24 -10.27 13.79 8.99
CA ALA A 24 -8.90 14.25 9.11
C ALA A 24 -8.80 15.48 8.22
N VAL A 25 -8.25 16.56 8.76
CA VAL A 25 -8.12 17.85 8.08
C VAL A 25 -7.63 17.59 6.67
N VAL A 26 -8.55 17.61 5.70
CA VAL A 26 -8.22 17.37 4.29
C VAL A 26 -7.53 18.64 3.86
N GLY A 27 -6.20 18.63 3.91
CA GLY A 27 -5.39 19.66 3.29
C GLY A 27 -5.71 19.73 1.79
N PRO A 28 -5.31 20.81 1.11
CA PRO A 28 -5.48 20.90 -0.33
C PRO A 28 -4.87 19.67 -1.01
N PRO A 29 -5.45 19.20 -2.13
CA PRO A 29 -4.91 18.07 -2.86
C PRO A 29 -3.44 18.34 -3.24
N VAL A 30 -2.55 17.43 -2.88
CA VAL A 30 -1.15 17.48 -3.29
C VAL A 30 -1.07 17.05 -4.75
N PRO A 31 -0.48 17.85 -5.65
CA PRO A 31 -0.31 17.44 -7.04
C PRO A 31 0.57 16.19 -7.13
N LEU A 32 0.20 15.27 -8.02
CA LEU A 32 0.97 14.05 -8.25
C LEU A 32 2.34 14.37 -8.87
N ARG A 33 3.37 13.71 -8.35
CA ARG A 33 4.76 13.72 -8.81
C ARG A 33 4.96 12.75 -9.97
N GLU A 34 4.37 11.56 -9.89
CA GLU A 34 4.28 10.61 -10.99
C GLU A 34 3.04 10.88 -11.84
N THR A 35 3.23 11.06 -13.15
CA THR A 35 2.16 11.42 -14.10
C THR A 35 1.81 10.28 -15.04
N ARG A 36 2.62 9.21 -15.08
CA ARG A 36 2.34 8.02 -15.87
C ARG A 36 1.26 7.16 -15.21
N ALA A 37 0.45 6.53 -16.04
CA ALA A 37 -0.52 5.53 -15.57
C ALA A 37 0.20 4.29 -15.02
N THR A 38 -0.43 3.65 -14.03
CA THR A 38 0.01 2.34 -13.55
C THR A 38 -0.22 1.27 -14.62
N LEU A 39 0.60 0.21 -14.58
CA LEU A 39 0.43 -0.94 -15.46
C LEU A 39 -0.90 -1.67 -15.19
N ASP A 40 -1.44 -2.29 -16.24
CA ASP A 40 -2.70 -3.01 -16.14
C ASP A 40 -2.58 -4.24 -15.22
N PRO A 41 -3.39 -4.37 -14.14
CA PRO A 41 -3.37 -5.53 -13.27
C PRO A 41 -3.58 -6.87 -14.01
N ALA A 42 -4.23 -6.84 -15.18
CA ALA A 42 -4.41 -8.02 -16.02
C ALA A 42 -3.09 -8.62 -16.54
N LEU A 43 -2.00 -7.87 -16.51
CA LEU A 43 -0.66 -8.35 -16.88
C LEU A 43 -0.02 -9.24 -15.80
N PHE A 44 -0.62 -9.31 -14.61
CA PHE A 44 -0.05 -9.99 -13.45
C PHE A 44 -1.00 -11.06 -12.89
N VAL A 45 -0.48 -11.90 -11.99
CA VAL A 45 -1.24 -12.92 -11.26
C VAL A 45 -0.99 -12.84 -9.75
N GLY A 46 -1.85 -13.48 -8.97
CA GLY A 46 -1.70 -13.57 -7.51
C GLY A 46 -1.59 -12.21 -6.82
N LYS A 47 -0.64 -12.08 -5.89
CA LYS A 47 -0.43 -10.85 -5.11
C LYS A 47 -0.01 -9.65 -5.95
N ALA A 48 0.76 -9.87 -7.02
CA ALA A 48 1.18 -8.78 -7.90
C ALA A 48 -0.05 -8.16 -8.60
N ARG A 49 -0.98 -8.98 -9.11
CA ARG A 49 -2.26 -8.49 -9.66
C ARG A 49 -3.03 -7.65 -8.65
N LEU A 50 -3.16 -8.14 -7.40
CA LEU A 50 -3.86 -7.40 -6.35
C LEU A 50 -3.16 -6.07 -6.04
N ALA A 51 -1.83 -6.06 -5.93
CA ALA A 51 -1.06 -4.85 -5.66
C ALA A 51 -1.21 -3.81 -6.78
N HIS A 52 -1.11 -4.23 -8.04
CA HIS A 52 -1.33 -3.35 -9.19
C HIS A 52 -2.78 -2.82 -9.25
N TRP A 53 -3.77 -3.64 -8.84
CA TRP A 53 -5.16 -3.18 -8.76
C TRP A 53 -5.31 -2.10 -7.70
N VAL A 54 -4.79 -2.32 -6.48
CA VAL A 54 -4.79 -1.30 -5.42
C VAL A 54 -4.07 -0.04 -5.89
N ALA A 55 -2.93 -0.16 -6.59
CA ALA A 55 -2.19 0.99 -7.07
C ALA A 55 -2.94 1.85 -8.08
N ARG A 56 -3.86 1.25 -8.85
CA ARG A 56 -4.78 1.98 -9.72
C ARG A 56 -5.88 2.69 -8.94
N GLU A 57 -6.34 2.12 -7.84
CA GLU A 57 -7.45 2.68 -7.02
C GLU A 57 -7.00 3.84 -6.12
N ILE A 58 -5.75 3.84 -5.64
CA ILE A 58 -5.22 4.85 -4.71
C ILE A 58 -3.90 5.49 -5.17
N PRO A 59 -3.81 6.02 -6.41
CA PRO A 59 -2.56 6.54 -6.95
C PRO A 59 -2.01 7.71 -6.12
N GLU A 60 -2.87 8.61 -5.63
CA GLU A 60 -2.47 9.75 -4.81
C GLU A 60 -1.81 9.33 -3.51
N VAL A 61 -2.28 8.25 -2.86
CA VAL A 61 -1.67 7.74 -1.63
C VAL A 61 -0.29 7.19 -1.92
N LEU A 62 -0.15 6.37 -2.96
CA LEU A 62 1.14 5.79 -3.33
C LEU A 62 2.15 6.84 -3.80
N ASP A 63 1.67 7.94 -4.38
CA ASP A 63 2.55 9.01 -4.83
C ASP A 63 3.12 9.86 -3.67
N GLN A 64 2.49 9.82 -2.50
CA GLN A 64 3.01 10.41 -1.25
C GLN A 64 3.99 9.48 -0.50
N LEU A 65 4.06 8.21 -0.88
CA LEU A 65 4.90 7.23 -0.18
C LEU A 65 6.25 7.06 -0.86
N TYR A 66 7.28 6.83 -0.03
CA TYR A 66 8.61 6.44 -0.50
C TYR A 66 8.62 4.95 -0.90
N CYS A 67 9.25 4.62 -2.03
CA CYS A 67 9.43 3.23 -2.47
C CYS A 67 10.62 2.61 -1.71
N TYR A 68 10.37 1.60 -0.86
CA TYR A 68 11.40 0.98 -0.03
C TYR A 68 12.55 0.34 -0.83
N CYS A 69 12.32 0.03 -2.11
CA CYS A 69 13.32 -0.50 -3.03
C CYS A 69 14.55 0.42 -3.22
N GLY A 70 14.43 1.74 -2.95
CA GLY A 70 15.52 2.70 -3.18
C GLY A 70 15.84 2.92 -4.67
N CYS A 71 14.86 2.65 -5.54
CA CYS A 71 14.95 2.79 -6.99
C CYS A 71 15.02 4.25 -7.47
N ASP A 72 14.72 5.22 -6.62
CA ASP A 72 14.96 6.65 -6.86
C ASP A 72 16.44 6.93 -7.20
N LYS A 73 17.37 6.15 -6.64
CA LYS A 73 18.82 6.34 -6.82
C LYS A 73 19.37 5.81 -8.14
N HIS A 74 18.66 4.90 -8.81
CA HIS A 74 19.20 4.16 -9.95
C HIS A 74 18.25 4.07 -11.16
N VAL A 75 16.94 4.10 -10.92
CA VAL A 75 15.89 4.01 -11.95
C VAL A 75 15.23 5.38 -12.20
N GLY A 76 15.32 6.31 -11.25
CA GLY A 76 14.71 7.64 -11.36
C GLY A 76 13.23 7.67 -11.00
N HIS A 77 12.75 6.70 -10.21
CA HIS A 77 11.40 6.71 -9.64
C HIS A 77 11.23 7.85 -8.63
N LYS A 78 10.06 8.49 -8.66
CA LYS A 78 9.80 9.70 -7.86
C LYS A 78 9.09 9.41 -6.54
N SER A 79 8.33 8.31 -6.52
CA SER A 79 7.47 7.87 -5.42
C SER A 79 7.23 6.36 -5.54
N LEU A 80 6.52 5.76 -4.59
CA LEU A 80 6.07 4.37 -4.69
C LEU A 80 5.14 4.16 -5.91
N LEU A 81 4.38 5.19 -6.33
CA LEU A 81 3.55 5.08 -7.53
C LEU A 81 4.40 4.80 -8.79
N SER A 82 5.58 5.42 -8.93
CA SER A 82 6.48 5.17 -10.07
C SER A 82 6.83 3.68 -10.21
N CYS A 83 6.99 2.95 -9.09
CA CYS A 83 7.28 1.51 -9.07
C CYS A 83 6.18 0.67 -9.80
N TYR A 84 4.94 1.17 -9.86
CA TYR A 84 3.81 0.50 -10.52
C TYR A 84 3.64 0.88 -12.00
N THR A 85 4.45 1.80 -12.54
CA THR A 85 4.31 2.30 -13.93
C THR A 85 5.18 1.54 -14.95
N ASP A 86 6.16 0.76 -14.48
CA ASP A 86 7.08 0.00 -15.35
C ASP A 86 7.36 -1.43 -14.88
N GLY A 87 6.62 -1.92 -13.89
CA GLY A 87 6.62 -3.33 -13.48
C GLY A 87 7.63 -3.68 -12.38
N HIS A 88 8.42 -2.72 -11.90
CA HIS A 88 9.33 -2.92 -10.77
C HIS A 88 8.59 -3.39 -9.51
N ALA A 89 7.34 -2.97 -9.30
CA ALA A 89 6.51 -3.44 -8.20
C ALA A 89 6.17 -4.95 -8.24
N ALA A 90 6.56 -5.68 -9.29
CA ALA A 90 6.32 -7.11 -9.48
C ALA A 90 7.58 -7.99 -9.44
N THR A 91 8.77 -7.43 -9.19
CA THR A 91 10.04 -8.16 -8.95
C THR A 91 10.28 -8.44 -7.48
#